data_AF-A0A8S3W1A8-F1
#
_entry.id   AF-A0A8S3W1A8-F1
#
_cell.length_a   1.000
_cell.length_b   1.000
_cell.length_c   1.000
_cell.angle_alpha   90.00
_cell.angle_beta   90.00
_cell.angle_gamma   90.00
#
_symmetry.space_group_name_H-M   'P 1'
#
loop_
_entity.id
_entity.type
_entity.pdbx_description
1 polymer ?
#
loop_
_entity_poly.entity_id
_entity_poly.type
_entity_poly.pdbx_seq_one_letter_code
_entity_poly.pdbx_strand_id
1 'polypeptide(L)'
;MEGTQEYVNFNITNSNNEDAAPVERRFKRDITVLEFKKKLELVTGGSAATMKLKLFDVKNNFVCDIDNDNALLSSCPIDNGMRVHVIDNFTLVKDFAATDSDERFQLSEQDYEKKGDTLRSYLQQNKLGKYNEEEVKKSKEQLQQELEEEAKLAASVVVGARCEVRVPQQPRRRATVRYNGPLDGAHGIWIGVQYDEPLGKNDGQVNGKRYFTCPPNHGGFVKPVYVTVGDFPEEKLDAEDEI
;
A
#
# COMPACT_ATOMS: atom_id res chain seq x y z
N MET A 1 -32.67 39.52 -18.15
CA MET A 1 -32.67 39.44 -16.67
C MET A 1 -31.61 38.42 -16.31
N GLU A 2 -30.37 38.87 -16.15
CA GLU A 2 -29.27 38.00 -15.71
C GLU A 2 -29.50 37.69 -14.23
N GLY A 3 -29.77 36.42 -13.94
CA GLY A 3 -29.86 35.94 -12.56
C GLY A 3 -28.51 36.15 -11.89
N THR A 4 -28.46 36.99 -10.86
CA THR A 4 -27.30 37.13 -10.00
C THR A 4 -26.97 35.76 -9.41
N GLN A 5 -25.85 35.17 -9.84
CA GLN A 5 -25.39 33.91 -9.26
C GLN A 5 -25.12 34.13 -7.77
N GLU A 6 -25.89 33.50 -6.89
CA GLU A 6 -25.80 33.68 -5.43
C GLU A 6 -24.44 33.22 -4.86
N TYR A 7 -23.76 32.33 -5.58
CA TYR A 7 -22.49 31.73 -5.19
C TYR A 7 -21.40 31.92 -6.24
N VAL A 8 -20.16 31.88 -5.79
CA VAL A 8 -18.95 31.91 -6.61
C VAL A 8 -17.99 30.79 -6.18
N ASN A 9 -17.36 30.14 -7.15
CA ASN A 9 -16.31 29.15 -6.93
C ASN A 9 -14.94 29.82 -7.09
N PHE A 10 -14.06 29.65 -6.09
CA PHE A 10 -12.68 30.12 -6.13
C PHE A 10 -11.69 28.97 -6.03
N ASN A 11 -10.58 29.10 -6.74
CA ASN A 11 -9.39 28.29 -6.54
C ASN A 11 -8.52 28.92 -5.44
N ILE A 12 -8.40 28.25 -4.30
CA ILE A 12 -7.65 28.77 -3.16
C ILE A 12 -6.22 28.25 -3.19
N THR A 13 -5.25 29.14 -3.06
CA THR A 13 -3.84 28.81 -2.84
C THR A 13 -3.30 29.60 -1.65
N ASN A 14 -2.22 29.13 -1.02
CA ASN A 14 -1.60 29.84 0.09
C ASN A 14 -0.09 30.01 -0.11
N SER A 15 0.53 30.97 0.58
CA SER A 15 1.98 31.23 0.46
C SER A 15 2.86 30.26 1.25
N ASN A 16 2.27 29.37 2.07
CA ASN A 16 3.01 28.31 2.77
C ASN A 16 3.32 27.11 1.88
N ASN A 17 2.50 26.89 0.85
CA ASN A 17 2.63 25.76 -0.06
C ASN A 17 2.26 26.21 -1.49
N GLU A 18 3.15 26.99 -2.10
CA GLU A 18 2.94 27.55 -3.44
C GLU A 18 2.85 26.47 -4.53
N ASP A 19 3.47 25.31 -4.30
CA ASP A 19 3.48 24.15 -5.22
C ASP A 19 2.26 23.22 -5.06
N ALA A 20 1.43 23.41 -4.03
CA ALA A 20 0.24 22.60 -3.83
C ALA A 20 -0.84 22.89 -4.88
N ALA A 21 -1.55 21.84 -5.28
CA ALA A 21 -2.72 21.95 -6.14
C ALA A 21 -3.75 22.90 -5.51
N PRO A 22 -4.30 23.88 -6.26
CA PRO A 22 -5.35 24.77 -5.76
C PRO A 22 -6.57 23.99 -5.29
N VAL A 23 -7.15 24.42 -4.16
CA VAL A 23 -8.37 23.81 -3.63
C VAL A 23 -9.57 24.64 -4.07
N GLU A 24 -10.47 24.05 -4.85
CA GLU A 24 -11.70 24.71 -5.24
C GLU A 24 -12.69 24.75 -4.06
N ARG A 25 -13.21 25.94 -3.76
CA ARG A 25 -14.24 26.13 -2.73
C ARG A 25 -15.31 27.12 -3.21
N ARG A 26 -16.54 26.83 -2.80
CA ARG A 26 -17.73 27.62 -3.12
C ARG A 26 -18.10 28.53 -1.96
N PHE A 27 -18.31 29.81 -2.25
CA PHE A 27 -18.71 30.84 -1.29
C PHE A 27 -19.93 31.60 -1.77
N LYS A 28 -20.69 32.16 -0.83
CA LYS A 28 -21.75 33.11 -1.19
C LYS A 28 -21.13 34.46 -1.53
N ARG A 29 -21.78 35.22 -2.44
CA ARG A 29 -21.31 36.57 -2.83
C ARG A 29 -21.71 37.66 -1.83
N ASP A 30 -22.72 37.40 -1.00
CA ASP A 30 -23.32 38.33 -0.04
C ASP A 30 -22.64 38.35 1.34
N ILE A 31 -21.45 37.75 1.46
CA ILE A 31 -20.67 37.76 2.71
C ILE A 31 -19.70 38.93 2.74
N THR A 32 -19.31 39.35 3.95
CA THR A 32 -18.23 40.33 4.12
C THR A 32 -16.87 39.70 3.84
N VAL A 33 -15.87 40.52 3.52
CA VAL A 33 -14.49 40.08 3.38
C VAL A 33 -13.99 39.46 4.69
N LEU A 34 -14.39 39.97 5.85
CA LEU A 34 -14.03 39.36 7.14
C LEU A 34 -14.59 37.94 7.30
N GLU A 35 -15.85 37.72 6.95
CA GLU A 35 -16.45 36.38 6.96
C GLU A 35 -15.78 35.45 5.95
N PHE A 36 -15.40 35.98 4.79
CA PHE A 36 -14.63 35.24 3.80
C PHE A 36 -13.26 34.82 4.35
N LYS A 37 -12.50 35.72 4.97
CA LYS A 37 -11.22 35.43 5.65
C LYS A 37 -11.37 34.37 6.74
N LYS A 38 -12.39 34.46 7.59
CA LYS A 38 -12.69 33.43 8.63
C LYS A 38 -12.95 32.05 8.04
N LYS A 39 -13.59 31.96 6.87
CA LYS A 39 -13.78 30.67 6.19
C LYS A 39 -12.48 30.17 5.56
N LEU A 40 -11.65 31.07 5.02
CA LEU A 40 -10.32 30.73 4.48
C LEU A 40 -9.34 30.29 5.57
N GLU A 41 -9.49 30.76 6.80
CA GLU A 41 -8.71 30.31 7.96
C GLU A 41 -8.87 28.81 8.19
N LEU A 42 -10.08 28.27 8.11
CA LEU A 42 -10.35 26.83 8.22
C LEU A 42 -9.80 26.01 7.05
N VAL A 43 -9.56 26.63 5.89
CA VAL A 43 -9.10 25.95 4.68
C VAL A 43 -7.59 26.00 4.54
N THR A 44 -6.98 27.14 4.86
CA THR A 44 -5.56 27.42 4.61
C THR A 44 -4.71 27.39 5.88
N GLY A 45 -5.33 27.45 7.06
CA GLY A 45 -4.65 27.55 8.36
C GLY A 45 -4.02 28.91 8.64
N GLY A 46 -4.28 29.93 7.81
CA GLY A 46 -3.86 31.30 8.04
C GLY A 46 -4.84 32.06 8.93
N SER A 47 -4.37 32.99 9.76
CA SER A 47 -5.25 33.75 10.67
C SER A 47 -6.04 34.82 9.92
N ALA A 48 -7.37 34.90 10.13
CA ALA A 48 -8.21 35.91 9.49
C ALA A 48 -7.78 37.36 9.80
N ALA A 49 -7.11 37.58 10.92
CA ALA A 49 -6.64 38.91 11.32
C ALA A 49 -5.38 39.36 10.56
N THR A 50 -4.53 38.41 10.11
CA THR A 50 -3.22 38.72 9.50
C THR A 50 -3.15 38.35 8.02
N MET A 51 -4.08 37.52 7.53
CA MET A 51 -4.07 37.10 6.14
C MET A 51 -4.38 38.25 5.17
N LYS A 52 -3.59 38.32 4.10
CA LYS A 52 -3.81 39.20 2.94
C LYS A 52 -4.27 38.37 1.76
N LEU A 53 -5.28 38.88 1.05
CA LEU A 53 -5.92 38.16 -0.05
C LEU A 53 -5.62 38.86 -1.37
N LYS A 54 -5.07 38.11 -2.33
CA LYS A 54 -4.88 38.56 -3.71
C LYS A 54 -5.78 37.80 -4.66
N LEU A 55 -6.50 38.52 -5.50
CA LEU A 55 -7.37 37.94 -6.52
C LEU A 55 -6.66 37.88 -7.87
N PHE A 56 -6.74 36.73 -8.52
CA PHE A 56 -6.22 36.47 -9.85
C PHE A 56 -7.32 35.92 -10.76
N ASP A 57 -7.27 36.31 -12.03
CA ASP A 57 -8.17 35.81 -13.07
C ASP A 57 -7.84 34.34 -13.45
N VAL A 58 -8.70 33.69 -14.24
CA VAL A 58 -8.50 32.32 -14.76
C VAL A 58 -7.20 32.17 -15.58
N LYS A 59 -6.66 33.29 -16.09
CA LYS A 59 -5.37 33.36 -16.78
C LYS A 59 -4.17 33.63 -15.85
N ASN A 60 -4.37 33.59 -14.53
CA ASN A 60 -3.40 33.97 -13.49
C ASN A 60 -2.91 35.43 -13.55
N ASN A 61 -3.69 36.34 -14.13
CA ASN A 61 -3.39 37.77 -14.09
C ASN A 61 -3.90 38.36 -12.77
N PHE A 62 -3.08 39.19 -12.12
CA PHE A 62 -3.51 39.89 -10.91
C PHE A 62 -4.66 40.86 -11.22
N VAL A 63 -5.70 40.81 -10.41
CA VAL A 63 -6.90 41.64 -10.55
C VAL A 63 -6.89 42.74 -9.49
N CYS A 64 -6.93 42.36 -8.20
CA CYS A 64 -6.92 43.30 -7.09
C CYS A 64 -6.52 42.64 -5.77
N ASP A 65 -6.17 43.47 -4.79
CA ASP A 65 -6.10 43.07 -3.38
C ASP A 65 -7.49 43.15 -2.75
N ILE A 66 -7.83 42.20 -1.87
CA ILE A 66 -9.08 42.19 -1.10
C ILE A 66 -8.71 42.48 0.37
N ASP A 67 -8.74 43.76 0.75
CA ASP A 67 -8.22 44.27 2.02
C ASP A 67 -9.29 44.88 2.96
N ASN A 68 -10.45 45.26 2.44
CA ASN A 68 -11.51 45.91 3.22
C ASN A 68 -12.46 44.90 3.87
N ASP A 69 -12.23 44.59 5.14
CA ASP A 69 -12.99 43.62 5.94
C ASP A 69 -14.50 43.89 6.03
N ASN A 70 -14.91 45.15 5.97
CA ASN A 70 -16.32 45.56 6.06
C ASN A 70 -17.04 45.57 4.70
N ALA A 71 -16.30 45.48 3.60
CA ALA A 71 -16.89 45.42 2.27
C ALA A 71 -17.53 44.04 2.01
N LEU A 72 -18.60 44.04 1.22
CA LEU A 72 -19.16 42.80 0.69
C LEU A 72 -18.22 42.23 -0.37
N LEU A 73 -18.08 40.91 -0.42
CA LEU A 73 -17.26 40.24 -1.42
C LEU A 73 -17.74 40.51 -2.85
N SER A 74 -19.04 40.73 -3.03
CA SER A 74 -19.66 41.16 -4.28
C SER A 74 -19.21 42.53 -4.80
N SER A 75 -18.57 43.37 -3.97
CA SER A 75 -18.02 44.66 -4.39
C SER A 75 -16.71 44.54 -5.18
N CYS A 76 -16.06 43.38 -5.12
CA CYS A 76 -14.89 43.06 -5.93
C CYS A 76 -15.30 42.46 -7.28
N PRO A 77 -14.48 42.62 -8.34
CA PRO A 77 -14.70 41.99 -9.65
C PRO A 77 -14.44 40.47 -9.57
N ILE A 78 -15.36 39.74 -8.96
CA ILE A 78 -15.25 38.31 -8.70
C ILE A 78 -16.13 37.48 -9.64
N ASP A 79 -15.54 36.46 -10.27
CA ASP A 79 -16.23 35.48 -11.13
C ASP A 79 -15.79 34.05 -10.81
N ASN A 80 -16.58 33.08 -11.31
CA ASN A 80 -16.29 31.66 -11.11
C ASN A 80 -14.95 31.25 -11.72
N GLY A 81 -14.18 30.47 -10.96
CA GLY A 81 -12.90 29.92 -11.40
C GLY A 81 -11.71 30.84 -11.15
N MET A 82 -11.94 32.07 -10.65
CA MET A 82 -10.87 32.97 -10.22
C MET A 82 -10.07 32.36 -9.06
N ARG A 83 -8.81 32.75 -8.94
CA ARG A 83 -7.90 32.26 -7.91
C ARG A 83 -7.75 33.29 -6.79
N VAL A 84 -7.93 32.85 -5.55
CA VAL A 84 -7.66 33.64 -4.35
C VAL A 84 -6.39 33.10 -3.70
N HIS A 85 -5.36 33.93 -3.67
CA HIS A 85 -4.09 33.61 -3.04
C HIS A 85 -4.02 34.24 -1.64
N VAL A 86 -3.89 33.38 -0.62
CA VAL A 86 -3.81 33.75 0.79
C VAL A 86 -2.35 33.87 1.22
N ILE A 87 -1.95 35.08 1.59
CA ILE A 87 -0.61 35.39 2.09
C ILE A 87 -0.70 35.59 3.60
N ASP A 88 -0.04 34.74 4.37
CA ASP A 88 0.02 34.81 5.84
C ASP A 88 1.32 34.16 6.37
N ASN A 89 1.59 34.27 7.67
CA ASN A 89 2.74 33.62 8.32
C ASN A 89 2.46 32.15 8.72
N PHE A 90 1.20 31.72 8.75
CA PHE A 90 0.75 30.34 9.05
C PHE A 90 1.37 29.75 10.33
N THR A 91 1.52 30.56 11.39
CA THR A 91 2.15 30.15 12.66
C THR A 91 1.48 28.93 13.26
N LEU A 92 0.14 28.86 13.22
CA LEU A 92 -0.62 27.71 13.71
C LEU A 92 -0.22 26.40 13.00
N VAL A 93 0.00 26.42 11.69
CA VAL A 93 0.40 25.22 10.93
C VAL A 93 1.85 24.83 11.22
N LYS A 94 2.73 25.82 11.37
CA LYS A 94 4.15 25.59 11.66
C LYS A 94 4.36 24.99 13.05
N ASP A 95 3.57 25.39 14.05
CA ASP A 95 3.69 24.84 15.41
C ASP A 95 3.29 23.35 15.45
N PHE A 96 2.24 22.93 14.73
CA PHE A 96 1.87 21.51 14.64
C PHE A 96 2.89 20.69 13.85
N ALA A 97 3.44 21.24 12.75
CA ALA A 97 4.47 20.58 11.96
C ALA A 97 5.83 20.50 12.69
N ALA A 98 6.12 21.45 13.58
CA ALA A 98 7.30 21.47 14.44
C ALA A 98 7.17 20.55 15.67
N THR A 99 5.99 19.98 15.95
CA THR A 99 5.75 19.03 17.05
C THR A 99 6.15 17.58 16.67
N ASP A 100 7.00 17.41 15.66
CA ASP A 100 7.79 16.19 15.45
C ASP A 100 9.12 16.24 16.22
N SER A 101 9.16 17.03 17.30
CA SER A 101 10.19 16.92 18.32
C SER A 101 10.12 15.55 19.00
N ASP A 102 11.27 14.92 19.20
CA ASP A 102 11.47 13.63 19.89
C ASP A 102 10.91 13.56 21.32
N GLU A 103 10.39 14.67 21.86
CA GLU A 103 9.80 14.80 23.20
C GLU A 103 8.31 14.44 23.28
N ARG A 104 7.80 13.60 22.38
CA ARG A 104 6.48 12.99 22.61
C ARG A 104 6.59 12.08 23.82
N PHE A 105 5.60 12.14 24.71
CA PHE A 105 5.53 11.25 25.87
C PHE A 105 5.54 9.78 25.39
N GLN A 106 6.66 9.10 25.61
CA GLN A 106 6.80 7.67 25.41
C GLN A 106 6.73 6.99 26.77
N LEU A 107 5.72 6.15 26.94
CA LEU A 107 5.68 5.29 28.11
C LEU A 107 6.61 4.10 27.87
N SER A 108 7.54 3.86 28.79
CA SER A 108 8.40 2.68 28.71
C SER A 108 7.55 1.41 28.72
N GLU A 109 8.04 0.34 28.08
CA GLU A 109 7.37 -0.98 28.10
C GLU A 109 7.08 -1.43 29.55
N GLN A 110 8.02 -1.19 30.47
CA GLN A 110 7.89 -1.54 31.88
C GLN A 110 6.80 -0.73 32.59
N ASP A 111 6.65 0.56 32.27
CA ASP A 111 5.64 1.40 32.90
C ASP A 111 4.25 1.20 32.29
N TYR A 112 4.18 0.84 31.01
CA TYR A 112 2.94 0.42 30.35
C TYR A 112 2.41 -0.89 30.95
N GLU A 113 3.31 -1.83 31.26
CA GLU A 113 2.97 -3.13 31.84
C GLU A 113 2.43 -3.04 33.27
N LYS A 114 2.84 -2.02 34.03
CA LYS A 114 2.31 -1.74 35.38
C LYS A 114 0.89 -1.15 35.36
N LYS A 115 0.41 -0.64 34.21
CA LYS A 115 -0.92 -0.04 34.11
C LYS A 115 -2.00 -1.10 33.86
N GLY A 116 -2.89 -1.26 34.83
CA GLY A 116 -3.99 -2.23 34.80
C GLY A 116 -5.24 -1.80 34.02
N ASP A 117 -5.28 -0.57 33.49
CA ASP A 117 -6.37 -0.01 32.68
C ASP A 117 -6.02 0.02 31.18
N THR A 118 -4.98 -0.70 30.77
CA THR A 118 -4.50 -0.71 29.39
C THR A 118 -5.16 -1.80 28.55
N LEU A 119 -5.27 -1.56 27.25
CA LEU A 119 -5.68 -2.58 26.28
C LEU A 119 -4.82 -3.85 26.39
N ARG A 120 -3.51 -3.71 26.62
CA ARG A 120 -2.61 -4.85 26.83
C ARG A 120 -2.98 -5.67 28.06
N SER A 121 -3.24 -5.03 29.20
CA SER A 121 -3.67 -5.73 30.42
C SER A 121 -4.98 -6.49 30.21
N TYR A 122 -5.95 -5.90 29.51
CA TYR A 122 -7.21 -6.54 29.16
C TYR A 122 -7.01 -7.75 28.23
N LEU A 123 -6.18 -7.62 27.19
CA LEU A 123 -5.88 -8.71 26.27
C LEU A 123 -5.16 -9.88 26.96
N GLN A 124 -4.26 -9.58 27.91
CA GLN A 124 -3.54 -10.60 28.68
C GLN A 124 -4.45 -11.30 29.70
N GLN A 125 -5.25 -10.54 30.45
CA GLN A 125 -6.20 -11.10 31.43
C GLN A 125 -7.23 -12.03 30.77
N ASN A 126 -7.73 -11.66 29.59
CA ASN A 126 -8.72 -12.45 28.86
C ASN A 126 -8.10 -13.49 27.93
N LYS A 127 -6.77 -13.64 27.92
CA LYS A 127 -6.03 -14.58 27.05
C LYS A 127 -6.45 -14.46 25.59
N LEU A 128 -6.47 -13.23 25.06
CA LEU A 128 -6.88 -12.97 23.68
C LEU A 128 -5.66 -12.94 22.75
N GLY A 129 -5.78 -13.62 21.60
CA GLY A 129 -4.77 -13.63 20.55
C GLY A 129 -3.41 -14.14 21.02
N LYS A 130 -2.37 -13.31 20.87
CA LYS A 130 -0.99 -13.68 21.21
C LYS A 130 -0.73 -13.97 22.70
N TYR A 131 -1.69 -13.68 23.59
CA TYR A 131 -1.58 -13.92 25.03
C TYR A 131 -2.25 -15.22 25.48
N ASN A 132 -2.87 -15.97 24.56
CA ASN A 132 -3.31 -17.34 24.85
C ASN A 132 -2.14 -18.31 24.68
N GLU A 133 -1.39 -18.55 25.76
CA GLU A 133 -0.19 -19.39 25.72
C GLU A 133 -0.45 -20.79 25.14
N GLU A 134 -1.61 -21.40 25.42
CA GLU A 134 -1.95 -22.74 24.93
C GLU A 134 -2.20 -22.76 23.42
N GLU A 135 -2.96 -21.79 22.89
CA GLU A 135 -3.21 -21.68 21.45
C GLU A 135 -1.95 -21.31 20.67
N VAL A 136 -1.13 -20.39 21.21
CA VAL A 136 0.14 -20.00 20.60
C VAL A 136 1.10 -21.18 20.58
N LYS A 137 1.18 -21.95 21.69
CA LYS A 137 2.01 -23.16 21.76
C LYS A 137 1.54 -24.21 20.75
N LYS A 138 0.23 -24.49 20.70
CA LYS A 138 -0.35 -25.44 19.74
C LYS A 138 -0.10 -25.03 18.29
N SER A 139 -0.29 -23.74 17.95
CA SER A 139 -0.02 -23.23 16.61
C SER A 139 1.47 -23.31 16.25
N LYS A 140 2.36 -23.01 17.19
CA LYS A 140 3.81 -23.13 16.99
C LYS A 140 4.23 -24.59 16.81
N GLU A 141 3.68 -25.52 17.58
CA GLU A 141 3.91 -26.96 17.43
C GLU A 141 3.39 -27.47 16.08
N GLN A 142 2.21 -27.05 15.65
CA GLN A 142 1.65 -27.40 14.34
C GLN A 142 2.52 -26.88 13.18
N LEU A 143 2.94 -25.62 13.24
CA LEU A 143 3.84 -25.05 12.23
C LEU A 143 5.18 -25.78 12.21
N GLN A 144 5.72 -26.13 13.38
CA GLN A 144 6.95 -26.90 13.48
C GLN A 144 6.81 -28.30 12.86
N GLN A 145 5.68 -28.97 13.10
CA GLN A 145 5.37 -30.27 12.49
C GLN A 145 5.27 -30.16 10.97
N GLU A 146 4.54 -29.16 10.44
CA GLU A 146 4.39 -28.94 9.01
C GLU A 146 5.75 -28.66 8.33
N LEU A 147 6.59 -27.83 8.94
CA LEU A 147 7.94 -27.55 8.44
C LEU A 147 8.83 -28.81 8.46
N GLU A 148 8.73 -29.65 9.50
CA GLU A 148 9.49 -30.88 9.59
C GLU A 148 9.03 -31.92 8.57
N GLU A 149 7.72 -32.03 8.32
CA GLU A 149 7.17 -32.87 7.25
C GLU A 149 7.58 -32.38 5.86
N GLU A 150 7.53 -31.07 5.59
CA GLU A 150 7.99 -30.48 4.33
C GLU A 150 9.49 -30.75 4.13
N ALA A 151 10.31 -30.63 5.18
CA ALA A 151 11.74 -30.93 5.14
C ALA A 151 12.03 -32.42 4.91
N LYS A 152 11.25 -33.33 5.53
CA LYS A 152 11.36 -34.79 5.30
C LYS A 152 11.03 -35.14 3.85
N LEU A 153 9.96 -34.58 3.30
CA LEU A 153 9.59 -34.78 1.90
C LEU A 153 10.68 -34.23 0.97
N ALA A 154 11.17 -33.01 1.22
CA ALA A 154 12.26 -32.44 0.45
C ALA A 154 13.54 -33.28 0.53
N ALA A 155 13.88 -33.85 1.68
CA ALA A 155 15.05 -34.71 1.84
C ALA A 155 14.98 -35.99 1.02
N SER A 156 13.76 -36.51 0.75
CA SER A 156 13.56 -37.66 -0.14
C SER A 156 13.73 -37.31 -1.63
N VAL A 157 13.75 -36.03 -1.98
CA VAL A 157 13.80 -35.54 -3.36
C VAL A 157 15.25 -35.25 -3.77
N VAL A 158 15.82 -36.13 -4.60
CA VAL A 158 17.19 -35.99 -5.11
C VAL A 158 17.20 -35.25 -6.45
N VAL A 159 18.09 -34.26 -6.60
CA VAL A 159 18.28 -33.53 -7.86
C VAL A 159 18.81 -34.48 -8.94
N GLY A 160 18.21 -34.43 -10.13
CA GLY A 160 18.48 -35.31 -11.26
C GLY A 160 17.56 -36.54 -11.31
N ALA A 161 16.79 -36.83 -10.26
CA ALA A 161 15.86 -37.96 -10.26
C ALA A 161 14.62 -37.68 -11.12
N ARG A 162 14.05 -38.77 -11.65
CA ARG A 162 12.75 -38.75 -12.33
C ARG A 162 11.63 -38.62 -11.31
N CYS A 163 10.61 -37.83 -11.65
CA CYS A 163 9.49 -37.59 -10.77
C CYS A 163 8.18 -37.39 -11.54
N GLU A 164 7.08 -37.63 -10.86
CA GLU A 164 5.75 -37.22 -11.26
C GLU A 164 5.28 -36.07 -10.36
N VAL A 165 4.73 -35.03 -10.98
CA VAL A 165 4.20 -33.84 -10.31
C VAL A 165 2.68 -33.90 -10.29
N ARG A 166 2.09 -33.76 -9.09
CA ARG A 166 0.64 -33.82 -8.84
C ARG A 166 0.15 -32.58 -8.12
N VAL A 167 -0.15 -31.52 -8.86
CA VAL A 167 -0.73 -30.29 -8.31
C VAL A 167 -2.27 -30.39 -8.35
N PRO A 168 -3.00 -29.95 -7.31
CA PRO A 168 -4.47 -29.94 -7.33
C PRO A 168 -5.00 -29.20 -8.56
N GLN A 169 -6.05 -29.76 -9.18
CA GLN A 169 -6.71 -29.20 -10.38
C GLN A 169 -5.81 -29.13 -11.63
N GLN A 170 -4.69 -29.85 -11.67
CA GLN A 170 -3.83 -29.98 -12.85
C GLN A 170 -3.64 -31.47 -13.22
N PRO A 171 -3.43 -31.79 -14.51
CA PRO A 171 -3.06 -33.14 -14.90
C PRO A 171 -1.71 -33.52 -14.29
N ARG A 172 -1.49 -34.82 -14.11
CA ARG A 172 -0.20 -35.35 -13.67
C ARG A 172 0.82 -35.12 -14.78
N ARG A 173 2.04 -34.74 -14.41
CA ARG A 173 3.09 -34.40 -15.37
C ARG A 173 4.38 -35.08 -14.98
N ARG A 174 5.06 -35.69 -15.94
CA ARG A 174 6.39 -36.27 -15.74
C ARG A 174 7.45 -35.19 -15.89
N ALA A 175 8.48 -35.29 -15.06
CA ALA A 175 9.53 -34.30 -14.97
C ALA A 175 10.82 -34.89 -14.42
N THR A 176 11.88 -34.10 -14.53
CA THR A 176 13.16 -34.33 -13.86
C THR A 176 13.40 -33.26 -12.81
N VAL A 177 13.77 -33.65 -11.60
CA VAL A 177 14.13 -32.69 -10.55
C VAL A 177 15.41 -31.96 -10.93
N ARG A 178 15.39 -30.63 -10.93
CA ARG A 178 16.55 -29.78 -11.25
C ARG A 178 17.00 -28.90 -10.08
N TYR A 179 16.14 -28.69 -9.09
CA TYR A 179 16.44 -27.86 -7.93
C TYR A 179 15.66 -28.33 -6.70
N ASN A 180 16.26 -28.24 -5.52
CA ASN A 180 15.63 -28.52 -4.23
C ASN A 180 16.20 -27.53 -3.20
N GLY A 181 15.39 -26.57 -2.76
CA GLY A 181 15.84 -25.55 -1.83
C GLY A 181 14.92 -24.33 -1.72
N PRO A 182 15.34 -23.29 -0.98
CA PRO A 182 14.56 -22.06 -0.81
C PRO A 182 14.52 -21.21 -2.07
N LEU A 183 13.38 -20.58 -2.33
CA LEU A 183 13.18 -19.69 -3.47
C LEU A 183 13.15 -18.23 -3.01
N ASP A 184 13.83 -17.35 -3.73
CA ASP A 184 13.84 -15.92 -3.45
C ASP A 184 12.46 -15.30 -3.67
N GLY A 185 11.95 -14.62 -2.65
CA GLY A 185 10.58 -14.09 -2.62
C GLY A 185 9.48 -15.12 -2.30
N ALA A 186 9.82 -16.35 -1.91
CA ALA A 186 8.83 -17.33 -1.42
C ALA A 186 9.28 -18.04 -0.15
N HIS A 187 8.31 -18.38 0.72
CA HIS A 187 8.57 -19.06 1.98
C HIS A 187 8.62 -20.60 1.82
N GLY A 188 9.45 -21.24 2.63
CA GLY A 188 9.61 -22.69 2.68
C GLY A 188 10.48 -23.27 1.56
N ILE A 189 10.46 -24.60 1.43
CA ILE A 189 11.26 -25.32 0.43
C ILE A 189 10.48 -25.44 -0.87
N TRP A 190 11.19 -25.38 -1.99
CA TRP A 190 10.65 -25.50 -3.33
C TRP A 190 11.46 -26.50 -4.14
N ILE A 191 10.74 -27.33 -4.89
CA ILE A 191 11.33 -28.26 -5.85
C ILE A 191 11.18 -27.65 -7.23
N GLY A 192 12.32 -27.34 -7.85
CA GLY A 192 12.36 -26.94 -9.26
C GLY A 192 12.44 -28.19 -10.13
N VAL A 193 11.51 -28.29 -11.07
CA VAL A 193 11.37 -29.43 -11.98
C VAL A 193 11.45 -28.96 -13.42
N GLN A 194 12.04 -29.79 -14.27
CA GLN A 194 11.96 -29.66 -15.72
C GLN A 194 10.95 -30.69 -16.22
N TYR A 195 9.80 -30.24 -16.71
CA TYR A 195 8.82 -31.08 -17.37
C TYR A 195 9.35 -31.59 -18.71
N ASP A 196 8.92 -32.79 -19.08
CA ASP A 196 9.26 -33.38 -20.38
C ASP A 196 8.56 -32.62 -21.52
N GLU A 197 7.31 -32.23 -21.29
CA GLU A 197 6.48 -31.43 -22.19
C GLU A 197 6.51 -29.94 -21.83
N PRO A 198 6.19 -29.02 -22.77
CA PRO A 198 6.17 -27.56 -22.54
C PRO A 198 4.97 -27.09 -21.69
N LEU A 199 4.76 -27.72 -20.53
CA LEU A 199 3.69 -27.47 -19.58
C LEU A 199 4.13 -26.69 -18.33
N GLY A 200 5.39 -26.28 -18.30
CA GLY A 200 5.99 -25.41 -17.30
C GLY A 200 5.57 -23.94 -17.42
N LYS A 201 6.06 -23.14 -16.49
CA LYS A 201 5.78 -21.69 -16.37
C LYS A 201 6.99 -20.81 -16.64
N ASN A 202 8.20 -21.38 -16.61
CA ASN A 202 9.46 -20.65 -16.74
C ASN A 202 10.52 -21.50 -17.44
N ASP A 203 11.73 -20.95 -17.56
CA ASP A 203 12.93 -21.58 -18.12
C ASP A 203 13.97 -21.94 -17.02
N GLY A 204 13.54 -22.01 -15.77
CA GLY A 204 14.38 -22.18 -14.57
C GLY A 204 14.81 -20.88 -13.88
N GLN A 205 14.34 -19.72 -14.36
CA GLN A 205 14.48 -18.42 -13.69
C GLN A 205 13.17 -18.00 -12.99
N VAL A 206 13.29 -17.43 -11.79
CA VAL A 206 12.18 -16.78 -11.06
C VAL A 206 12.69 -15.46 -10.48
N ASN A 207 11.93 -14.38 -10.67
CA ASN A 207 12.25 -13.04 -10.15
C ASN A 207 13.68 -12.57 -10.48
N GLY A 208 14.16 -12.86 -11.69
CA GLY A 208 15.50 -12.46 -12.13
C GLY A 208 16.64 -13.37 -11.64
N LYS A 209 16.40 -14.29 -10.70
CA LYS A 209 17.40 -15.27 -10.23
C LYS A 209 17.24 -16.61 -10.93
N ARG A 210 18.33 -17.15 -11.48
CA ARG A 210 18.37 -18.45 -12.15
C ARG A 210 18.70 -19.55 -11.15
N TYR A 211 17.87 -20.60 -11.11
CA TYR A 211 18.05 -21.76 -10.24
C TYR A 211 18.49 -22.99 -11.03
N PHE A 212 17.96 -23.15 -12.24
CA PHE A 212 18.36 -24.17 -13.20
C PHE A 212 18.16 -23.66 -14.63
N THR A 213 18.55 -24.47 -15.62
CA THR A 213 18.40 -24.15 -17.04
C THR A 213 17.58 -25.23 -17.71
N CYS A 214 16.52 -24.84 -18.41
CA CYS A 214 15.71 -25.71 -19.26
C CYS A 214 15.13 -24.91 -20.45
N PRO A 215 14.52 -25.57 -21.45
CA PRO A 215 13.83 -24.86 -22.52
C PRO A 215 12.69 -23.98 -21.97
N PRO A 216 12.29 -22.93 -22.71
CA PRO A 216 11.17 -22.08 -22.33
C PRO A 216 9.89 -22.90 -22.12
N ASN A 217 9.13 -22.60 -21.07
CA ASN A 217 7.92 -23.32 -20.68
C ASN A 217 8.13 -24.79 -20.27
N HIS A 218 9.35 -25.22 -19.93
CA HIS A 218 9.57 -26.55 -19.32
C HIS A 218 9.84 -26.48 -17.81
N GLY A 219 10.19 -25.30 -17.28
CA GLY A 219 10.53 -25.13 -15.87
C GLY A 219 9.29 -24.90 -15.01
N GLY A 220 9.26 -25.52 -13.82
CA GLY A 220 8.25 -25.27 -12.81
C GLY A 220 8.84 -25.32 -11.40
N PHE A 221 8.22 -24.60 -10.47
CA PHE A 221 8.51 -24.71 -9.04
C PHE A 221 7.24 -25.16 -8.32
N VAL A 222 7.36 -26.22 -7.53
CA VAL A 222 6.24 -26.82 -6.77
C VAL A 222 6.69 -27.13 -5.35
N LYS A 223 5.72 -27.27 -4.43
CA LYS A 223 5.98 -27.72 -3.07
C LYS A 223 6.37 -29.20 -3.03
N PRO A 224 7.23 -29.63 -2.08
CA PRO A 224 7.66 -31.03 -1.97
C PRO A 224 6.52 -32.04 -1.94
N VAL A 225 5.39 -31.70 -1.30
CA VAL A 225 4.17 -32.54 -1.21
C VAL A 225 3.58 -32.93 -2.57
N TYR A 226 3.85 -32.17 -3.62
CA TYR A 226 3.34 -32.43 -4.97
C TYR A 226 4.32 -33.21 -5.85
N VAL A 227 5.47 -33.64 -5.33
CA VAL A 227 6.50 -34.33 -6.09
C VAL A 227 6.66 -35.75 -5.57
N THR A 228 6.46 -36.73 -6.45
CA THR A 228 6.76 -38.14 -6.17
C THR A 228 7.96 -38.54 -7.01
N VAL A 229 9.10 -38.84 -6.37
CA VAL A 229 10.30 -39.35 -7.04
C VAL A 229 10.16 -40.86 -7.24
N GLY A 230 10.55 -41.36 -8.40
CA GLY A 230 10.44 -42.78 -8.73
C GLY A 230 10.79 -43.09 -10.18
N ASP A 231 10.48 -44.31 -10.61
CA ASP A 231 10.68 -44.75 -11.99
C ASP A 231 9.54 -44.24 -12.88
N PHE A 232 9.68 -42.99 -13.31
CA PHE A 232 8.76 -42.31 -14.22
C PHE A 232 9.49 -42.00 -15.54
N PRO A 233 9.64 -42.97 -16.46
CA PRO A 233 10.29 -42.75 -17.74
C PRO A 233 9.54 -41.69 -18.57
N GLU A 234 10.16 -41.12 -19.59
CA GLU A 234 9.45 -40.21 -20.50
C GLU A 234 8.35 -40.97 -21.26
N GLU A 235 7.15 -40.40 -21.37
CA GLU A 235 6.10 -40.95 -22.24
C GLU A 235 6.46 -40.58 -23.68
N LYS A 236 6.73 -41.58 -24.51
CA LYS A 236 6.88 -41.34 -25.94
C LYS A 236 5.50 -41.00 -26.49
N LEU A 237 5.35 -39.81 -27.04
CA LEU A 237 4.20 -39.47 -27.87
C LEU A 237 4.38 -40.24 -29.19
N ASP A 238 3.78 -41.42 -29.27
CA ASP A 238 3.67 -42.14 -30.54
C ASP A 238 2.74 -41.33 -31.45
N ALA A 239 3.32 -40.65 -32.43
CA ALA A 239 2.63 -39.74 -33.36
C ALA A 239 1.71 -40.47 -34.37
N GLU A 240 1.16 -41.64 -34.02
CA GLU A 240 0.36 -42.48 -34.92
C GLU A 240 -1.14 -42.51 -34.58
N ASP A 241 -1.60 -41.85 -33.50
CA ASP A 241 -3.04 -41.83 -33.13
C ASP A 241 -3.84 -40.64 -33.71
N GLU A 242 -3.28 -39.87 -34.66
CA GLU A 242 -4.06 -38.96 -35.53
C GLU A 242 -4.09 -39.47 -36.97
N ILE A 243 -4.98 -40.43 -37.26
CA ILE A 243 -5.61 -40.64 -38.58
C ILE A 243 -7.11 -40.89 -38.40
#